data_AF-A0A4R7Q8L5-F1
#
_entry.id   AF-A0A4R7Q8L5-F1
#
_cell.length_a   1.000
_cell.length_b   1.000
_cell.length_c   1.000
_cell.angle_alpha   90.00
_cell.angle_beta   90.00
_cell.angle_gamma   90.00
#
_symmetry.space_group_name_H-M   'P 1'
#
loop_
_entity.id
_entity.type
_entity.pdbx_description
1 polymer ?
#
loop_
_entity_poly.entity_id
_entity_poly.type
_entity_poly.pdbx_seq_one_letter_code
_entity_poly.pdbx_strand_id
1 'polypeptide(L)'
;MKSSIHNRKYLLERRKELKNNATSAKATLWEHLQGSKLEGRKFRRQHNIENYIVDFYCASERLIIELDGAVHLDFAIQNYD
;
A
#
# COMPACT_ATOMS: atom_id res chain seq x y z
N MET A 1 15.05 17.03 13.57
CA MET A 1 14.84 15.56 13.54
C MET A 1 14.09 15.20 12.28
N LYS A 2 14.63 14.34 11.40
CA LYS A 2 13.85 13.85 10.25
C LYS A 2 12.75 12.94 10.79
N SER A 3 11.50 13.40 10.76
CA SER A 3 10.36 12.55 11.05
C SER A 3 10.33 11.42 10.02
N SER A 4 10.23 10.16 10.47
CA SER A 4 10.06 9.03 9.56
C SER A 4 8.71 9.15 8.87
N ILE A 5 8.72 9.39 7.56
CA ILE A 5 7.51 9.42 6.73
C ILE A 5 6.85 8.03 6.62
N HIS A 6 7.57 6.96 6.95
CA HIS A 6 7.07 5.59 6.89
C HIS A 6 6.65 5.05 8.27
N ASN A 7 5.77 4.05 8.27
CA ASN A 7 5.33 3.31 9.45
C ASN A 7 4.71 4.17 10.55
N ARG A 8 3.89 5.18 10.19
CA ARG A 8 3.21 6.02 11.17
C ARG A 8 2.24 5.16 11.98
N LYS A 9 2.37 5.22 13.31
CA LYS A 9 1.68 4.29 14.23
C LYS A 9 0.15 4.42 14.17
N TYR A 10 -0.38 5.63 14.01
CA TYR A 10 -1.85 5.83 13.95
C TYR A 10 -2.50 5.21 12.71
N LEU A 11 -1.73 4.89 11.66
CA LEU A 11 -2.22 4.17 10.47
C LEU A 11 -2.12 2.64 10.61
N LEU A 12 -1.63 2.11 11.74
CA LEU A 12 -1.41 0.67 11.90
C LEU A 12 -2.71 -0.12 11.75
N GLU A 13 -3.78 0.28 12.42
CA GLU A 13 -5.06 -0.44 12.36
C GLU A 13 -5.67 -0.38 10.97
N ARG A 14 -5.67 0.79 10.33
CA ARG A 14 -6.14 0.93 8.93
C ARG A 14 -5.34 0.06 7.96
N ARG A 15 -4.02 -0.02 8.11
CA ARG A 15 -3.19 -0.93 7.29
C ARG A 15 -3.52 -2.40 7.53
N LYS A 16 -3.85 -2.81 8.76
CA LYS A 16 -4.27 -4.19 9.04
C LYS A 16 -5.62 -4.51 8.38
N GLU A 17 -6.57 -3.59 8.52
CA GLU A 17 -7.89 -3.70 7.89
C GLU A 17 -7.78 -3.85 6.37
N LEU A 18 -7.06 -2.95 5.70
CA LEU A 18 -6.82 -3.00 4.24
C LEU A 18 -6.09 -4.27 3.80
N LYS A 19 -5.23 -4.83 4.67
CA LYS A 19 -4.55 -6.10 4.39
C LYS A 19 -5.48 -7.31 4.49
N ASN A 20 -6.48 -7.26 5.36
CA ASN A 20 -7.43 -8.35 5.57
C ASN A 20 -8.59 -8.29 4.55
N ASN A 21 -8.93 -7.09 4.09
CA ASN A 21 -10.03 -6.81 3.16
C ASN A 21 -9.53 -6.44 1.75
N ALA A 22 -8.45 -7.06 1.27
CA ALA A 22 -7.91 -6.78 -0.05
C ALA A 22 -8.85 -7.27 -1.17
N THR A 23 -8.97 -6.52 -2.26
CA THR A 23 -9.69 -6.97 -3.46
C THR A 23 -8.98 -8.18 -4.10
N SER A 24 -9.70 -8.96 -4.90
CA SER A 24 -9.12 -10.11 -5.62
C SER A 24 -7.90 -9.70 -6.47
N ALA A 25 -8.00 -8.60 -7.21
CA ALA A 25 -6.89 -8.06 -8.00
C ALA A 25 -5.65 -7.75 -7.16
N LYS A 26 -5.82 -7.09 -6.00
CA LYS A 26 -4.72 -6.80 -5.06
C LYS A 26 -4.14 -8.08 -4.48
N ALA A 27 -4.98 -9.05 -4.12
CA ALA A 27 -4.54 -10.34 -3.60
C ALA A 27 -3.71 -11.12 -4.62
N THR A 28 -4.18 -11.21 -5.87
CA THR A 28 -3.47 -11.88 -6.97
C THR A 28 -2.12 -11.22 -7.25
N LEU A 29 -2.06 -9.88 -7.34
CA LEU A 29 -0.78 -9.20 -7.54
C LEU A 29 0.18 -9.45 -6.37
N TRP A 30 -0.33 -9.46 -5.13
CA TRP A 30 0.48 -9.75 -3.96
C TRP A 30 1.13 -11.13 -4.01
N GLU A 31 0.44 -12.16 -4.53
CA GLU A 31 1.00 -13.50 -4.65
C GLU A 31 2.24 -13.56 -5.54
N HIS A 32 2.32 -12.68 -6.54
CA HIS A 32 3.45 -12.55 -7.47
C HIS A 32 4.57 -11.65 -6.93
N LEU A 33 4.25 -10.69 -6.06
CA LEU A 33 5.23 -9.75 -5.51
C LEU A 33 5.84 -10.20 -4.17
N GLN A 34 5.09 -10.96 -3.37
CA GLN A 34 5.51 -11.32 -2.01
C GLN A 34 6.77 -12.18 -2.00
N GLY A 35 7.54 -12.09 -0.90
CA GLY A 35 8.74 -12.91 -0.73
C GLY A 35 9.84 -12.63 -1.75
N SER A 36 9.87 -11.42 -2.33
CA SER A 36 10.84 -11.03 -3.35
C SER A 36 10.80 -11.89 -4.62
N LYS A 37 9.63 -12.47 -4.95
CA LYS A 37 9.44 -13.32 -6.13
C LYS A 37 9.69 -12.60 -7.46
N LEU A 38 9.38 -11.31 -7.54
CA LEU A 38 9.65 -10.52 -8.73
C LEU A 38 11.11 -10.06 -8.75
N GLU A 39 11.97 -10.84 -9.41
CA GLU A 39 13.39 -10.51 -9.64
C GLU A 39 14.16 -10.12 -8.35
N GLY A 40 13.82 -10.72 -7.20
CA GLY A 40 14.45 -10.39 -5.92
C GLY A 40 14.00 -9.06 -5.29
N ARG A 41 13.11 -8.30 -5.94
CA ARG A 41 12.66 -6.98 -5.45
C ARG A 41 11.70 -7.11 -4.28
N LYS A 42 11.98 -6.38 -3.20
CA LYS A 42 11.17 -6.41 -1.98
C LYS A 42 9.98 -5.44 -2.06
N PHE A 43 8.81 -5.99 -2.32
CA PHE A 43 7.55 -5.26 -2.24
C PHE A 43 6.93 -5.35 -0.84
N ARG A 44 6.32 -4.25 -0.41
CA ARG A 44 5.46 -4.18 0.79
C ARG A 44 4.05 -3.85 0.34
N ARG A 45 3.05 -4.56 0.87
CA ARG A 45 1.63 -4.25 0.63
C ARG A 45 1.04 -3.33 1.70
N GLN A 46 0.10 -2.47 1.32
CA GLN A 46 -0.60 -1.52 2.20
C GLN A 46 0.40 -0.74 3.06
N HIS A 47 1.38 -0.13 2.40
CA HIS A 47 2.49 0.57 3.04
C HIS A 47 2.12 2.02 3.22
N ASN A 48 2.39 2.62 4.39
CA ASN A 48 2.12 4.03 4.56
C ASN A 48 3.32 4.89 4.17
N ILE A 49 3.04 5.99 3.48
CA ILE A 49 3.95 7.07 3.14
C ILE A 49 3.26 8.35 3.55
N GLU A 50 3.81 8.98 4.58
CA GLU A 50 3.15 10.04 5.34
C GLU A 50 1.74 9.64 5.79
N ASN A 51 0.73 10.39 5.35
CA ASN A 51 -0.69 10.20 5.64
C ASN A 51 -1.37 9.21 4.70
N TYR A 52 -0.70 8.77 3.63
CA TYR A 52 -1.27 7.91 2.60
C TYR A 52 -0.91 6.46 2.85
N ILE A 53 -1.81 5.54 2.48
CA ILE A 53 -1.55 4.11 2.44
C ILE A 53 -1.64 3.68 0.99
N VAL A 54 -0.53 3.17 0.45
CA VAL A 54 -0.41 2.72 -0.93
C VAL A 54 -0.55 1.21 -1.03
N ASP A 55 -1.13 0.70 -2.12
CA ASP A 55 -1.36 -0.73 -2.29
C ASP A 55 -0.06 -1.54 -2.27
N PHE A 56 0.94 -1.13 -3.05
CA PHE A 56 2.28 -1.73 -3.05
C PHE A 56 3.38 -0.68 -3.13
N TYR A 57 4.46 -0.93 -2.40
CA TYR A 57 5.66 -0.09 -2.39
C TYR A 57 6.94 -0.91 -2.49
N CYS A 58 7.80 -0.55 -3.44
CA CYS A 58 9.16 -1.05 -3.56
C CYS A 58 10.17 0.06 -3.26
N ALA A 59 10.89 -0.06 -2.15
CA ALA A 59 11.83 0.97 -1.70
C ALA A 59 13.08 1.08 -2.58
N SER A 60 13.58 -0.04 -3.12
CA SER A 60 14.77 -0.04 -3.99
C SER A 60 14.51 0.69 -5.30
N GLU A 61 13.31 0.53 -5.85
CA GLU A 61 12.90 1.14 -7.13
C GLU A 61 12.24 2.51 -6.97
N ARG A 62 11.99 2.96 -5.72
CA ARG A 62 11.19 4.15 -5.42
C ARG A 62 9.83 4.11 -6.14
N LEU A 63 9.24 2.91 -6.23
CA LEU A 63 8.06 2.62 -7.03
C LEU A 63 6.83 2.38 -6.14
N ILE A 64 5.73 3.02 -6.49
CA ILE A 64 4.39 2.76 -5.97
C ILE A 64 3.57 2.11 -7.09
N ILE A 65 2.78 1.09 -6.75
CA ILE A 65 1.80 0.48 -7.66
C ILE A 65 0.45 0.56 -6.96
N GLU A 66 -0.51 1.25 -7.59
CA GLU A 66 -1.92 1.29 -7.16
C GLU A 66 -2.77 0.52 -8.16
N LEU A 67 -3.70 -0.28 -7.65
CA LEU A 67 -4.69 -0.97 -8.48
C LEU A 67 -6.02 -0.22 -8.36
N ASP A 68 -6.33 0.58 -9.36
CA ASP A 68 -7.62 1.24 -9.46
C ASP A 68 -8.69 0.19 -9.76
N GLY A 69 -9.53 -0.10 -8.76
CA GLY A 69 -10.73 -0.92 -8.94
C GLY A 69 -11.86 -0.09 -9.55
N ALA A 70 -12.76 -0.73 -10.29
CA ALA A 70 -13.99 -0.11 -10.81
C ALA A 70 -15.02 0.26 -9.73
N VAL A 71 -14.64 0.38 -8.45
CA VAL A 71 -15.55 0.74 -7.35
C VAL A 71 -14.81 1.62 -6.34
N HIS A 72 -14.58 2.89 -6.70
CA HIS A 72 -14.32 3.94 -5.72
C HIS A 72 -15.66 4.53 -5.25
N LEU A 73 -16.32 3.81 -4.34
CA LEU A 73 -17.42 4.34 -3.54
C LEU A 73 -17.11 4.10 -2.06
N ASP A 74 -15.89 4.43 -1.65
CA ASP A 74 -15.58 4.73 -0.26
C ASP A 74 -15.27 6.22 -0.18
N PHE A 75 -16.23 6.98 0.34
CA PHE A 75 -16.13 8.39 0.71
C PHE A 75 -15.07 8.56 1.82
N ALA A 76 -13.80 8.63 1.43
CA ALA A 76 -12.73 9.16 2.28
C ALA A 76 -11.57 9.75 1.46
N ILE A 77 -11.86 10.21 0.25
CA ILE A 77 -11.05 11.22 -0.42
C ILE A 77 -11.79 12.55 -0.22
N GLN A 78 -11.58 13.17 0.93
CA GLN A 78 -11.80 14.61 1.07
C GLN A 78 -10.43 15.26 1.22
N ASN A 79 -10.14 16.13 0.26
CA ASN A 79 -9.02 17.06 0.17
C ASN A 79 -7.73 16.47 -0.44
N TYR A 80 -7.76 16.30 -1.76
CA TYR A 80 -6.61 16.59 -2.59
C TYR A 80 -6.68 18.07 -2.96
N ASP A 81 -5.87 18.89 -2.27
CA ASP A 81 -5.29 20.15 -2.74
C ASP A 81 -3.81 20.14 -2.30
#